data_AF-A0A1Q8JN09-F1
#
_entry.id   AF-A0A1Q8JN09-F1
#
_cell.length_a   1.000
_cell.length_b   1.000
_cell.length_c   1.000
_cell.angle_alpha   90.00
_cell.angle_beta   90.00
_cell.angle_gamma   90.00
#
_symmetry.space_group_name_H-M   'P 1'
#
loop_
_entity.id
_entity.type
_entity.pdbx_description
1 polymer ?
#
loop_
_entity_poly.entity_id
_entity_poly.type
_entity_poly.pdbx_seq_one_letter_code
_entity_poly.pdbx_strand_id
1 'polypeptide(L)'
;MAARADFHAAYTDCLAAGAEAECAEIREIVEDIDTELRALGVRGRLSPLDPTPQTVRRSTRRRQDAPNLPRRPVEDRTVGRVFGGKYRPSTFLTLTLDTYGRVDGHGAALDPDTYDYRRAARDAVHFPKLLDRFWQNTRRCVGWDVQYFGTVEPQKRGAPHFHAAIRGTIPRAELRAITAATYHQVWWPAHDELVYSGDRLPRWDHHHKAFVDPDTREPLPTWDEATDPDALAAPAHTVVFGPQVHVKGILGGTEEAGRHIGYLTKYLTKSVGQAAGVDESATSRQREHARRLAAELAITPCSPRCPIWLLYGIEPKGARPGTTPGHCTGKAHKPEHLGIAGRRVLVSRKWSNKSLSDHRAERTAFVRQLLDQAGVKPAYAIDDGPFDWEPVRPGDSDVPPRPVLLLHAIHQRQRWRADYDAALLATSNAPPDERSTTTDQAA
;
A
#
# COMPACT_ATOMS: atom_id res chain seq x y z
N MET A 1 -36.09 -5.89 -20.77
CA MET A 1 -35.17 -7.00 -21.11
C MET A 1 -35.13 -7.28 -22.61
N ALA A 2 -36.26 -7.43 -23.31
CA ALA A 2 -36.27 -7.62 -24.77
C ALA A 2 -35.56 -6.48 -25.53
N ALA A 3 -35.97 -5.22 -25.31
CA ALA A 3 -35.31 -4.05 -25.90
C ALA A 3 -33.79 -4.00 -25.64
N ARG A 4 -33.35 -4.40 -24.44
CA ARG A 4 -31.92 -4.45 -24.08
C ARG A 4 -31.13 -5.47 -24.90
N ALA A 5 -31.77 -6.58 -25.27
CA ALA A 5 -31.19 -7.61 -26.13
C ALA A 5 -31.15 -7.15 -27.59
N ASP A 6 -32.20 -6.49 -28.06
CA ASP A 6 -32.28 -5.93 -29.42
C ASP A 6 -31.19 -4.87 -29.65
N PHE A 7 -31.00 -3.95 -28.70
CA PHE A 7 -29.91 -2.98 -28.76
C PHE A 7 -28.52 -3.61 -28.61
N HIS A 8 -28.40 -4.77 -27.96
CA HIS A 8 -27.13 -5.50 -27.93
C HIS A 8 -26.80 -6.13 -29.29
N ALA A 9 -27.80 -6.64 -30.00
CA ALA A 9 -27.63 -7.15 -31.36
C ALA A 9 -27.27 -6.00 -32.32
N ALA A 10 -28.04 -4.90 -32.28
CA ALA A 10 -27.78 -3.70 -33.08
C ALA A 10 -26.38 -3.12 -32.83
N TYR A 11 -25.91 -3.12 -31.57
CA TYR A 11 -24.55 -2.69 -31.24
C TYR A 11 -23.49 -3.58 -31.90
N THR A 12 -23.74 -4.89 -31.97
CA THR A 12 -22.81 -5.86 -32.58
C THR A 12 -22.72 -5.65 -34.09
N ASP A 13 -23.86 -5.41 -34.74
CA ASP A 13 -23.93 -5.11 -36.16
C ASP A 13 -23.27 -3.75 -36.49
N CYS A 14 -23.50 -2.74 -35.65
CA CYS A 14 -22.85 -1.43 -35.74
C CYS A 14 -21.33 -1.54 -35.63
N LEU A 15 -20.82 -2.33 -34.68
CA LEU A 15 -19.38 -2.58 -34.54
C LEU A 15 -18.79 -3.27 -35.78
N ALA A 16 -19.50 -4.23 -36.36
CA ALA A 16 -19.07 -4.91 -37.58
C ALA A 16 -19.05 -3.96 -38.80
N ALA A 17 -19.93 -2.96 -38.82
CA ALA A 17 -20.02 -1.95 -39.87
C ALA A 17 -19.05 -0.76 -39.70
N GLY A 18 -18.40 -0.62 -38.54
CA GLY A 18 -17.46 0.48 -38.25
C GLY A 18 -18.15 1.85 -38.07
N ALA A 19 -19.44 1.87 -37.72
CA ALA A 19 -20.24 3.09 -37.60
C ALA A 19 -20.11 3.72 -36.19
N GLU A 20 -18.99 4.39 -35.90
CA GLU A 20 -18.67 4.86 -34.54
C GLU A 20 -19.73 5.78 -33.89
N ALA A 21 -20.37 6.66 -34.68
CA ALA A 21 -21.40 7.58 -34.20
C ALA A 21 -22.68 6.83 -33.77
N GLU A 22 -23.16 5.90 -34.60
CA GLU A 22 -24.32 5.07 -34.31
C GLU A 22 -24.08 4.16 -33.10
N CYS A 23 -22.86 3.65 -32.96
CA CYS A 23 -22.47 2.86 -31.79
C CYS A 23 -22.46 3.70 -30.51
N ALA A 24 -22.19 5.00 -30.59
CA ALA A 24 -22.29 5.90 -29.44
C ALA A 24 -23.74 6.15 -29.02
N GLU A 25 -24.63 6.37 -29.97
CA GLU A 25 -26.07 6.51 -29.71
C GLU A 25 -26.66 5.26 -29.06
N ILE A 26 -26.29 4.06 -29.55
CA ILE A 26 -26.74 2.80 -28.96
C ILE A 26 -26.23 2.64 -27.52
N ARG A 27 -25.02 3.12 -27.18
CA ARG A 27 -24.51 3.09 -25.80
C ARG A 27 -25.36 3.93 -24.86
N GLU A 28 -25.71 5.15 -25.24
CA GLU A 28 -26.54 6.05 -24.43
C GLU A 28 -27.91 5.42 -24.17
N ILE A 29 -28.56 4.89 -25.21
CA ILE A 29 -29.86 4.23 -25.10
C ILE A 29 -29.80 3.02 -24.16
N VAL A 30 -28.72 2.25 -24.23
CA VAL A 30 -28.53 1.08 -23.36
C VAL A 30 -28.27 1.47 -21.90
N GLU A 31 -27.58 2.58 -21.63
CA GLU A 31 -27.39 3.09 -20.27
C GLU A 31 -28.71 3.50 -19.63
N ASP A 32 -29.61 4.12 -20.40
CA ASP A 32 -30.95 4.48 -19.95
C ASP A 32 -31.79 3.22 -19.65
N ILE A 33 -31.77 2.24 -20.54
CA ILE A 33 -32.48 0.96 -20.33
C ILE A 33 -31.91 0.21 -19.11
N ASP A 34 -30.59 0.19 -18.93
CA ASP A 34 -29.96 -0.45 -17.76
C ASP A 34 -30.36 0.26 -16.45
N THR A 35 -30.53 1.58 -16.48
CA THR A 35 -31.01 2.37 -15.34
C THR A 35 -32.45 2.04 -14.99
N GLU A 36 -33.32 1.96 -16.00
CA GLU A 36 -34.72 1.57 -15.82
C GLU A 36 -34.86 0.13 -15.31
N LEU A 37 -34.10 -0.82 -15.85
CA LEU A 37 -34.10 -2.22 -15.39
C LEU A 37 -33.68 -2.34 -13.92
N ARG A 38 -32.72 -1.54 -13.46
CA ARG A 38 -32.33 -1.50 -12.05
C ARG A 38 -33.43 -0.91 -11.17
N ALA A 39 -34.11 0.15 -11.63
CA ALA A 39 -35.25 0.74 -10.92
C ALA A 39 -36.42 -0.25 -10.78
N LEU A 40 -36.62 -1.11 -11.80
CA LEU A 40 -37.61 -2.20 -11.80
C LEU A 40 -37.17 -3.43 -10.97
N GLY A 41 -36.02 -3.37 -10.30
CA GLY A 41 -35.57 -4.39 -9.35
C GLY A 41 -34.80 -5.56 -9.95
N VAL A 42 -34.35 -5.47 -11.21
CA VAL A 42 -33.45 -6.47 -11.81
C VAL A 42 -32.12 -6.47 -11.05
N ARG A 43 -31.76 -7.61 -10.45
CA ARG A 43 -30.52 -7.79 -9.68
C ARG A 43 -29.52 -8.64 -10.47
N GLY A 44 -28.23 -8.30 -10.35
CA GLY A 44 -27.14 -8.97 -11.05
C GLY A 44 -26.33 -8.01 -11.91
N ARG A 45 -25.22 -8.49 -12.46
CA ARG A 45 -24.39 -7.71 -13.38
C ARG A 45 -24.97 -7.87 -14.79
N LEU A 46 -25.54 -6.79 -15.34
CA LEU A 46 -25.94 -6.74 -16.76
C LEU A 46 -24.68 -6.82 -17.63
N SER A 47 -24.76 -7.56 -18.74
CA SER A 47 -23.63 -7.73 -19.66
C SER A 47 -23.30 -6.39 -20.34
N PRO A 48 -22.06 -5.90 -20.26
CA PRO A 48 -21.66 -4.68 -20.95
C PRO A 48 -21.73 -4.89 -22.47
N LEU A 49 -22.02 -3.82 -23.22
CA LEU A 49 -22.02 -3.82 -24.68
C LEU A 49 -20.61 -4.06 -25.23
N ASP A 50 -19.62 -3.39 -24.64
CA ASP A 50 -18.24 -3.60 -24.99
C ASP A 50 -17.72 -4.89 -24.34
N PRO A 51 -16.92 -5.68 -25.08
CA PRO A 51 -16.21 -6.79 -24.48
C PRO A 51 -15.40 -6.25 -23.30
N THR A 52 -15.61 -6.82 -22.12
CA THR A 52 -14.75 -6.51 -20.98
C THR A 52 -13.30 -6.69 -21.41
N PRO A 53 -12.39 -5.77 -21.04
CA PRO A 53 -10.98 -5.88 -21.38
C PRO A 53 -10.52 -7.30 -21.13
N GLN A 54 -9.96 -7.92 -22.18
CA GLN A 54 -9.51 -9.30 -22.13
C GLN A 54 -8.67 -9.46 -20.85
N THR A 55 -8.96 -10.49 -20.07
CA THR A 55 -8.25 -10.68 -18.80
C THR A 55 -6.78 -10.84 -19.13
N VAL A 56 -5.99 -9.79 -18.89
CA VAL A 56 -4.57 -9.74 -19.27
C VAL A 56 -3.93 -11.03 -18.78
N ARG A 57 -3.48 -11.85 -19.74
CA ARG A 57 -2.97 -13.20 -19.50
C ARG A 57 -1.66 -13.06 -18.74
N ARG A 58 -1.74 -12.99 -17.41
CA ARG A 58 -0.54 -12.81 -16.58
C ARG A 58 0.38 -14.00 -16.80
N SER A 59 1.56 -13.74 -17.38
CA SER A 59 2.66 -14.71 -17.39
C SER A 59 2.99 -15.05 -15.93
N THR A 60 2.57 -16.22 -15.46
CA THR A 60 2.98 -16.76 -14.17
C THR A 60 3.89 -17.95 -14.41
N ARG A 61 5.09 -17.71 -14.96
CA ARG A 61 6.10 -18.75 -15.11
C ARG A 61 6.71 -19.04 -13.73
N ARG A 62 6.28 -20.14 -13.12
CA ARG A 62 6.82 -20.59 -11.82
C ARG A 62 8.31 -20.90 -11.96
N ARG A 63 9.12 -20.37 -11.04
CA ARG A 63 10.52 -20.77 -10.87
C ARG A 63 10.63 -22.24 -10.48
N GLN A 64 11.50 -22.98 -11.16
CA GLN A 64 11.75 -24.40 -10.89
C GLN A 64 12.80 -24.62 -9.80
N ASP A 65 13.63 -23.61 -9.51
CA ASP A 65 14.69 -23.66 -8.52
C ASP A 65 14.22 -23.30 -7.10
N ALA A 66 12.98 -22.81 -6.94
CA ALA A 66 12.40 -22.52 -5.64
C ALA A 66 11.98 -23.83 -4.91
N PRO A 67 12.31 -24.00 -3.62
CA PRO A 67 11.92 -25.18 -2.86
C PRO A 67 10.41 -25.45 -2.89
N ASN A 68 10.04 -26.72 -2.97
CA ASN A 68 8.64 -27.12 -2.85
C ASN A 68 8.19 -27.02 -1.39
N LEU A 69 7.04 -26.38 -1.21
CA LEU A 69 6.43 -26.20 0.09
C LEU A 69 5.33 -27.24 0.31
N PRO A 70 5.20 -27.79 1.54
CA PRO A 70 4.08 -28.67 1.86
C PRO A 70 2.77 -27.90 1.72
N ARG A 71 1.71 -28.58 1.27
CA ARG A 71 0.36 -28.03 1.27
C ARG A 71 -0.48 -28.83 2.25
N ARG A 72 -0.95 -28.18 3.31
CA ARG A 72 -1.82 -28.82 4.32
C ARG A 72 -3.30 -28.57 3.99
N PRO A 73 -4.21 -29.46 4.41
CA PRO A 73 -5.65 -29.19 4.42
C PRO A 73 -5.95 -27.89 5.18
N VAL A 74 -6.95 -27.14 4.72
CA VAL A 74 -7.33 -25.87 5.35
C VAL A 74 -8.29 -26.13 6.49
N GLU A 75 -7.88 -25.80 7.71
CA GLU A 75 -8.70 -25.75 8.90
C GLU A 75 -9.39 -24.38 9.03
N ASP A 76 -10.66 -24.36 9.45
CA ASP A 76 -11.37 -23.12 9.77
C ASP A 76 -10.96 -22.58 11.14
N ARG A 77 -9.72 -22.09 11.20
CA ARG A 77 -9.17 -21.41 12.36
C ARG A 77 -8.26 -20.27 11.95
N THR A 78 -8.10 -19.32 12.86
CA THR A 78 -7.32 -18.09 12.61
C THR A 78 -6.24 -17.83 13.64
N VAL A 79 -6.10 -18.71 14.63
CA VAL A 79 -5.06 -18.67 15.66
C VAL A 79 -4.43 -20.05 15.81
N GLY A 80 -3.20 -20.09 16.29
CA GLY A 80 -2.51 -21.35 16.57
C GLY A 80 -3.17 -22.17 17.68
N ARG A 81 -2.78 -23.45 17.75
CA ARG A 81 -3.29 -24.39 18.74
C ARG A 81 -2.94 -24.00 20.18
N VAL A 82 -3.79 -24.41 21.11
CA VAL A 82 -3.53 -24.35 22.56
C VAL A 82 -2.73 -25.59 22.96
N PHE A 83 -1.73 -25.43 23.82
CA PHE A 83 -0.91 -26.51 24.36
C PHE A 83 -1.23 -26.74 25.83
N GLY A 84 -1.39 -28.00 26.24
CA GLY A 84 -1.65 -28.36 27.64
C GLY A 84 -2.88 -27.67 28.23
N GLY A 85 -3.92 -27.43 27.42
CA GLY A 85 -5.18 -26.79 27.82
C GLY A 85 -5.13 -25.28 28.06
N LYS A 86 -3.95 -24.70 28.33
CA LYS A 86 -3.83 -23.29 28.74
C LYS A 86 -2.80 -22.45 27.97
N TYR A 87 -1.73 -23.06 27.47
CA TYR A 87 -0.63 -22.31 26.88
C TYR A 87 -0.94 -21.92 25.43
N ARG A 88 -0.89 -20.62 25.15
CA ARG A 88 -1.08 -20.03 23.80
C ARG A 88 0.20 -19.32 23.34
N PRO A 89 1.29 -20.05 23.06
CA PRO A 89 2.52 -19.44 22.56
C PRO A 89 2.28 -18.79 21.20
N SER A 90 2.89 -17.62 21.03
CA SER A 90 2.94 -16.85 19.79
C SER A 90 4.34 -16.92 19.18
N THR A 91 4.47 -16.55 17.92
CA THR A 91 5.78 -16.51 17.24
C THR A 91 6.15 -15.08 16.92
N PHE A 92 7.38 -14.69 17.24
CA PHE A 92 7.98 -13.47 16.73
C PHE A 92 8.96 -13.81 15.62
N LEU A 93 8.73 -13.21 14.46
CA LEU A 93 9.47 -13.44 13.24
C LEU A 93 10.17 -12.13 12.81
N THR A 94 11.45 -12.24 12.47
CA THR A 94 12.16 -11.20 11.73
C THR A 94 12.62 -11.77 10.40
N LEU A 95 12.26 -11.09 9.32
CA LEU A 95 12.72 -11.34 7.96
C LEU A 95 13.50 -10.14 7.44
N THR A 96 14.56 -10.41 6.70
CA THR A 96 15.50 -9.39 6.23
C THR A 96 15.73 -9.61 4.74
N LEU A 97 15.75 -8.53 3.97
CA LEU A 97 16.27 -8.59 2.60
C LEU A 97 17.78 -8.80 2.59
N ASP A 98 18.28 -9.29 1.47
CA ASP A 98 19.70 -9.59 1.29
C ASP A 98 20.59 -8.33 1.40
N THR A 99 21.91 -8.54 1.38
CA THR A 99 22.87 -7.44 1.33
C THR A 99 23.08 -6.94 -0.10
N TYR A 100 23.34 -5.65 -0.25
CA TYR A 100 23.65 -5.00 -1.53
C TYR A 100 25.11 -4.53 -1.61
N GLY A 101 25.89 -4.79 -0.57
CA GLY A 101 27.28 -4.36 -0.44
C GLY A 101 27.70 -4.31 1.03
N ARG A 102 29.00 -4.12 1.29
CA ARG A 102 29.48 -4.00 2.68
C ARG A 102 29.14 -2.61 3.22
N VAL A 103 28.77 -2.56 4.49
CA VAL A 103 28.45 -1.32 5.21
C VAL A 103 29.29 -1.19 6.48
N ASP A 104 29.49 0.05 6.95
CA ASP A 104 30.13 0.33 8.23
C ASP A 104 29.17 0.07 9.42
N GLY A 105 29.67 0.27 10.66
CA GLY A 105 28.88 0.10 11.88
C GLY A 105 27.70 1.08 12.02
N HIS A 106 27.68 2.14 11.22
CA HIS A 106 26.60 3.12 11.16
C HIS A 106 25.63 2.85 10.00
N GLY A 107 25.94 1.87 9.15
CA GLY A 107 25.10 1.41 8.04
C GLY A 107 25.35 2.12 6.71
N ALA A 108 26.35 2.98 6.59
CA ALA A 108 26.72 3.55 5.30
C ALA A 108 27.54 2.54 4.49
N ALA A 109 27.36 2.50 3.16
CA ALA A 109 28.21 1.70 2.29
C ALA A 109 29.70 1.99 2.55
N LEU A 110 30.52 0.94 2.71
CA LEU A 110 31.97 1.08 2.85
C LEU A 110 32.57 1.63 1.54
N ASP A 111 32.13 1.06 0.44
CA ASP A 111 32.42 1.50 -0.91
C ASP A 111 31.10 1.83 -1.62
N PRO A 112 30.76 3.13 -1.78
CA PRO A 112 29.55 3.55 -2.45
C PRO A 112 29.51 3.27 -3.96
N ASP A 113 30.63 2.98 -4.61
CA ASP A 113 30.65 2.77 -6.06
C ASP A 113 30.39 1.30 -6.42
N THR A 114 30.68 0.37 -5.50
CA THR A 114 30.37 -1.06 -5.65
C THR A 114 29.09 -1.50 -4.95
N TYR A 115 28.43 -0.61 -4.20
CA TYR A 115 27.14 -0.89 -3.57
C TYR A 115 26.01 -0.89 -4.61
N ASP A 116 25.22 -1.97 -4.64
CA ASP A 116 24.13 -2.16 -5.61
C ASP A 116 22.87 -1.39 -5.20
N TYR A 117 22.88 -0.07 -5.43
CA TYR A 117 21.73 0.81 -5.16
C TYR A 117 20.53 0.46 -6.03
N ARG A 118 20.75 -0.02 -7.26
CA ARG A 118 19.69 -0.40 -8.21
C ARG A 118 18.87 -1.55 -7.64
N ARG A 119 19.52 -2.63 -7.23
CA ARG A 119 18.84 -3.75 -6.57
C ARG A 119 18.21 -3.29 -5.25
N ALA A 120 18.88 -2.47 -4.46
CA ALA A 120 18.33 -1.95 -3.21
C ALA A 120 17.02 -1.17 -3.41
N ALA A 121 16.97 -0.28 -4.41
CA ALA A 121 15.80 0.52 -4.75
C ALA A 121 14.64 -0.35 -5.26
N ARG A 122 14.92 -1.27 -6.20
CA ARG A 122 13.92 -2.20 -6.75
C ARG A 122 13.37 -3.13 -5.65
N ASP A 123 14.23 -3.72 -4.84
CA ASP A 123 13.82 -4.57 -3.72
C ASP A 123 12.95 -3.80 -2.73
N ALA A 124 13.29 -2.55 -2.41
CA ALA A 124 12.49 -1.71 -1.51
C ALA A 124 11.08 -1.41 -2.06
N VAL A 125 10.98 -1.03 -3.33
CA VAL A 125 9.70 -0.77 -4.02
C VAL A 125 8.79 -2.00 -3.99
N HIS A 126 9.37 -3.17 -4.22
CA HIS A 126 8.64 -4.43 -4.38
C HIS A 126 8.51 -5.26 -3.09
N PHE A 127 9.15 -4.84 -1.99
CA PHE A 127 9.12 -5.54 -0.71
C PHE A 127 7.71 -5.85 -0.18
N PRO A 128 6.72 -4.93 -0.24
CA PRO A 128 5.37 -5.24 0.23
C PRO A 128 4.72 -6.41 -0.54
N LYS A 129 5.04 -6.57 -1.83
CA LYS A 129 4.54 -7.69 -2.64
C LYS A 129 5.22 -9.00 -2.26
N LEU A 130 6.50 -8.97 -1.90
CA LEU A 130 7.20 -10.13 -1.34
C LEU A 130 6.53 -10.58 -0.04
N LEU A 131 6.20 -9.64 0.86
CA LEU A 131 5.49 -9.94 2.10
C LEU A 131 4.08 -10.51 1.85
N ASP A 132 3.36 -10.01 0.86
CA ASP A 132 2.05 -10.58 0.47
C ASP A 132 2.21 -12.05 0.04
N ARG A 133 3.26 -12.37 -0.73
CA ARG A 133 3.56 -13.75 -1.13
C ARG A 133 3.99 -14.61 0.05
N PHE A 134 4.77 -14.07 0.98
CA PHE A 134 5.16 -14.75 2.20
C PHE A 134 3.92 -15.21 2.98
N TRP A 135 2.98 -14.31 3.26
CA TRP A 135 1.78 -14.68 4.02
C TRP A 135 0.85 -15.62 3.27
N GLN A 136 0.78 -15.54 1.94
CA GLN A 136 0.06 -16.53 1.12
C GLN A 136 0.68 -17.92 1.24
N ASN A 137 2.01 -18.00 1.12
CA ASN A 137 2.76 -19.25 1.26
C ASN A 137 2.64 -19.81 2.67
N THR A 138 2.78 -18.97 3.71
CA THR A 138 2.61 -19.38 5.10
C THR A 138 1.24 -20.01 5.32
N ARG A 139 0.14 -19.35 4.93
CA ARG A 139 -1.23 -19.90 5.08
C ARG A 139 -1.41 -21.23 4.35
N ARG A 140 -0.86 -21.38 3.14
CA ARG A 140 -0.90 -22.63 2.37
C ARG A 140 -0.10 -23.76 3.04
N CYS A 141 1.05 -23.43 3.61
CA CYS A 141 1.92 -24.39 4.31
C CYS A 141 1.33 -24.87 5.62
N VAL A 142 0.80 -23.94 6.43
CA VAL A 142 0.32 -24.29 7.77
C VAL A 142 -1.12 -24.79 7.78
N GLY A 143 -1.91 -24.49 6.74
CA GLY A 143 -3.28 -24.96 6.62
C GLY A 143 -4.29 -24.18 7.47
N TRP A 144 -4.01 -22.93 7.85
CA TRP A 144 -4.96 -22.08 8.57
C TRP A 144 -4.74 -20.59 8.28
N ASP A 145 -5.73 -19.75 8.57
CA ASP A 145 -5.69 -18.32 8.28
C ASP A 145 -4.89 -17.55 9.33
N VAL A 146 -3.57 -17.52 9.13
CA VAL A 146 -2.61 -16.91 10.07
C VAL A 146 -2.93 -15.45 10.38
N GLN A 147 -3.25 -15.20 11.65
CA GLN A 147 -3.30 -13.85 12.21
C GLN A 147 -1.89 -13.36 12.57
N TYR A 148 -1.57 -12.16 12.11
CA TYR A 148 -0.32 -11.49 12.41
C TYR A 148 -0.50 -9.97 12.55
N PHE A 149 0.42 -9.37 13.28
CA PHE A 149 0.72 -7.95 13.27
C PHE A 149 2.19 -7.79 12.92
N GLY A 150 2.51 -7.00 11.91
CA GLY A 150 3.88 -6.78 11.51
C GLY A 150 4.19 -5.35 11.11
N THR A 151 5.45 -5.01 11.20
CA THR A 151 6.01 -3.71 10.87
C THR A 151 7.23 -3.85 9.98
N VAL A 152 7.36 -2.93 9.03
CA VAL A 152 8.53 -2.79 8.17
C VAL A 152 9.39 -1.67 8.74
N GLU A 153 10.66 -2.00 8.94
CA GLU A 153 11.71 -1.11 9.41
C GLU A 153 12.84 -1.09 8.39
N PRO A 154 13.41 0.08 8.03
CA PRO A 154 14.70 0.10 7.37
C PRO A 154 15.78 -0.18 8.42
N GLN A 155 16.59 -1.22 8.23
CA GLN A 155 17.79 -1.34 9.06
C GLN A 155 18.72 -0.14 8.78
N LYS A 156 19.67 0.13 9.67
CA LYS A 156 20.71 1.18 9.50
C LYS A 156 21.35 1.22 8.11
N ARG A 157 21.38 0.09 7.40
CA ARG A 157 21.86 -0.05 6.01
C ARG A 157 20.84 0.21 4.90
N GLY A 158 19.70 0.82 5.21
CA GLY A 158 18.61 1.10 4.26
C GLY A 158 17.80 -0.12 3.79
N ALA A 159 18.28 -1.36 3.99
CA ALA A 159 17.58 -2.57 3.59
C ALA A 159 16.28 -2.78 4.41
N PRO A 160 15.13 -3.01 3.76
CA PRO A 160 13.88 -3.32 4.45
C PRO A 160 13.97 -4.59 5.30
N HIS A 161 13.49 -4.47 6.53
CA HIS A 161 13.33 -5.51 7.54
C HIS A 161 11.87 -5.61 7.91
N PHE A 162 11.41 -6.82 8.19
CA PHE A 162 10.04 -7.07 8.59
C PHE A 162 10.02 -7.80 9.92
N HIS A 163 9.37 -7.21 10.91
CA HIS A 163 9.06 -7.82 12.19
C HIS A 163 7.59 -8.21 12.22
N ALA A 164 7.27 -9.41 12.72
CA ALA A 164 5.90 -9.84 12.87
C ALA A 164 5.68 -10.64 14.15
N ALA A 165 4.61 -10.30 14.88
CA ALA A 165 3.99 -11.17 15.85
C ALA A 165 2.90 -12.00 15.16
N ILE A 166 2.97 -13.32 15.33
CA ILE A 166 2.02 -14.30 14.80
C ILE A 166 1.28 -14.91 15.97
N ARG A 167 -0.06 -14.91 15.91
CA ARG A 167 -0.91 -15.55 16.92
C ARG A 167 -0.92 -17.06 16.70
N GLY A 168 0.09 -17.72 17.24
CA GLY A 168 0.29 -19.15 17.14
C GLY A 168 1.74 -19.53 16.97
N THR A 169 2.01 -20.83 17.01
CA THR A 169 3.34 -21.39 16.77
C THR A 169 3.45 -21.99 15.39
N ILE A 170 4.53 -21.65 14.69
CA ILE A 170 4.93 -22.27 13.44
C ILE A 170 6.37 -22.77 13.63
N PRO A 171 6.69 -24.04 13.29
CA PRO A 171 8.04 -24.56 13.44
C PRO A 171 9.08 -23.70 12.73
N ARG A 172 10.25 -23.53 13.36
CA ARG A 172 11.36 -22.72 12.81
C ARG A 172 11.80 -23.22 11.43
N ALA A 173 11.84 -24.55 11.25
CA ALA A 173 12.18 -25.18 9.99
C ALA A 173 11.16 -24.84 8.88
N GLU A 174 9.86 -24.83 9.20
CA GLU A 174 8.80 -24.43 8.25
C GLU A 174 8.94 -22.96 7.87
N LEU A 175 9.11 -22.05 8.83
CA LEU A 175 9.29 -20.64 8.53
C LEU A 175 10.52 -20.38 7.66
N ARG A 176 11.65 -21.07 7.92
CA ARG A 176 12.85 -20.99 7.08
C ARG A 176 12.59 -21.49 5.65
N ALA A 177 11.91 -22.64 5.51
CA ALA A 177 11.56 -23.19 4.20
C ALA A 177 10.61 -22.26 3.44
N ILE A 178 9.58 -21.72 4.12
CA ILE A 178 8.64 -20.74 3.54
C ILE A 178 9.39 -19.51 3.06
N THR A 179 10.29 -18.95 3.88
CA THR A 179 11.09 -17.79 3.50
C THR A 179 11.94 -18.10 2.26
N ALA A 180 12.66 -19.22 2.26
CA ALA A 180 13.52 -19.63 1.14
C ALA A 180 12.76 -19.86 -0.17
N ALA A 181 11.52 -20.37 -0.09
CA ALA A 181 10.66 -20.59 -1.25
C ALA A 181 9.86 -19.35 -1.68
N THR A 182 9.91 -18.25 -0.93
CA THR A 182 9.14 -17.05 -1.22
C THR A 182 9.93 -16.08 -2.09
N TYR A 183 9.37 -15.77 -3.25
CA TYR A 183 9.90 -14.78 -4.19
C TYR A 183 8.76 -13.95 -4.79
N HIS A 184 9.10 -12.79 -5.35
CA HIS A 184 8.21 -12.00 -6.17
C HIS A 184 8.89 -11.62 -7.48
N GLN A 185 8.38 -12.16 -8.59
CA GLN A 185 8.78 -11.77 -9.93
C GLN A 185 8.00 -10.54 -10.39
N VAL A 186 8.74 -9.57 -10.94
CA VAL A 186 8.24 -8.34 -11.52
C VAL A 186 8.26 -8.49 -13.03
N TRP A 187 7.11 -8.86 -13.59
CA TRP A 187 6.89 -8.99 -15.04
C TRP A 187 6.52 -7.62 -15.62
N TRP A 188 7.49 -6.72 -15.61
CA TRP A 188 7.42 -5.38 -16.17
C TRP A 188 8.38 -5.25 -17.35
N PRO A 189 8.26 -4.19 -18.17
CA PRO A 189 9.23 -3.95 -19.22
C PRO A 189 10.65 -3.79 -18.64
N ALA A 190 11.65 -4.05 -19.47
CA ALA A 190 13.05 -3.81 -19.10
C ALA A 190 13.25 -2.32 -18.78
N HIS A 191 13.96 -2.03 -17.69
CA HIS A 191 14.18 -0.66 -17.20
C HIS A 191 15.55 -0.55 -16.54
N ASP A 192 16.55 -1.19 -17.16
CA ASP A 192 17.95 -1.17 -16.74
C ASP A 192 18.71 0.03 -17.31
N GLU A 193 18.18 0.65 -18.35
CA GLU A 193 18.79 1.76 -19.08
C GLU A 193 17.76 2.87 -19.31
N LEU A 194 18.15 4.11 -19.01
CA LEU A 194 17.32 5.27 -19.30
C LEU A 194 17.40 5.59 -20.79
N VAL A 195 16.25 5.72 -21.43
CA VAL A 195 16.15 6.11 -22.86
C VAL A 195 16.16 7.64 -22.98
N TYR A 196 15.55 8.32 -22.01
CA TYR A 196 15.36 9.76 -22.00
C TYR A 196 15.99 10.40 -20.75
N SER A 197 16.66 11.53 -20.93
CA SER A 197 17.33 12.27 -19.86
C SER A 197 17.55 13.74 -20.26
N GLY A 198 17.77 14.60 -19.25
CA GLY A 198 18.02 16.02 -19.49
C GLY A 198 16.85 16.69 -20.22
N ASP A 199 17.14 17.45 -21.27
CA ASP A 199 16.14 18.19 -22.05
C ASP A 199 15.43 17.33 -23.12
N ARG A 200 15.90 16.10 -23.32
CA ARG A 200 15.34 15.15 -24.30
C ARG A 200 14.31 14.26 -23.61
N LEU A 201 13.13 14.82 -23.31
CA LEU A 201 12.03 14.11 -22.65
C LEU A 201 10.84 13.90 -23.60
N PRO A 202 10.10 12.78 -23.47
CA PRO A 202 8.87 12.56 -24.21
C PRO A 202 7.85 13.66 -23.99
N ARG A 203 7.07 13.96 -25.03
CA ARG A 203 6.09 15.06 -25.02
C ARG A 203 4.70 14.51 -25.25
N TRP A 204 3.72 15.10 -24.58
CA TRP A 204 2.33 14.80 -24.88
C TRP A 204 1.96 15.34 -26.26
N ASP A 205 1.38 14.48 -27.11
CA ASP A 205 0.79 14.85 -28.38
C ASP A 205 -0.74 14.80 -28.29
N HIS A 206 -1.40 15.91 -28.57
CA HIS A 206 -2.86 16.00 -28.56
C HIS A 206 -3.53 15.27 -29.73
N HIS A 207 -2.82 15.08 -30.84
CA HIS A 207 -3.32 14.34 -32.00
C HIS A 207 -3.36 12.84 -31.69
N HIS A 208 -2.22 12.27 -31.29
CA HIS A 208 -2.10 10.86 -30.92
C HIS A 208 -2.74 10.54 -29.56
N LYS A 209 -3.00 11.56 -28.73
CA LYS A 209 -3.44 11.42 -27.33
C LYS A 209 -2.50 10.50 -26.53
N ALA A 210 -1.22 10.59 -26.81
CA ALA A 210 -0.17 9.75 -26.27
C ALA A 210 1.12 10.55 -26.05
N PHE A 211 2.06 9.99 -25.29
CA PHE A 211 3.43 10.48 -25.26
C PHE A 211 4.17 10.03 -26.50
N VAL A 212 4.90 10.95 -27.13
CA VAL A 212 5.72 10.69 -28.32
C VAL A 212 7.20 10.94 -28.01
N ASP A 213 8.07 10.25 -28.74
CA ASP A 213 9.50 10.55 -28.77
C ASP A 213 9.72 12.00 -29.25
N PRO A 214 10.59 12.79 -28.59
CA PRO A 214 10.75 14.21 -28.90
C PRO A 214 11.33 14.47 -30.30
N ASP A 215 12.07 13.53 -30.87
CA ASP A 215 12.78 13.70 -32.14
C ASP A 215 11.99 13.09 -33.30
N THR A 216 11.54 11.84 -33.17
CA THR A 216 10.83 11.12 -34.24
C THR A 216 9.34 11.44 -34.28
N ARG A 217 8.78 11.92 -33.16
CA ARG A 217 7.33 12.10 -32.95
C ARG A 217 6.50 10.83 -33.05
N GLU A 218 7.15 9.67 -33.00
CA GLU A 218 6.46 8.38 -32.93
C GLU A 218 5.88 8.17 -31.51
N PRO A 219 4.66 7.64 -31.39
CA PRO A 219 4.07 7.27 -30.10
C PRO A 219 4.92 6.25 -29.35
N LEU A 220 5.09 6.46 -28.05
CA LEU A 220 5.71 5.48 -27.18
C LEU A 220 4.81 4.24 -27.04
N PRO A 221 5.39 3.04 -26.88
CA PRO A 221 4.63 1.85 -26.52
C PRO A 221 3.81 2.07 -25.25
N THR A 222 2.55 1.67 -25.29
CA THR A 222 1.68 1.71 -24.12
C THR A 222 2.11 0.70 -23.07
N TRP A 223 1.71 0.92 -21.81
CA TRP A 223 1.97 -0.04 -20.73
C TRP A 223 1.50 -1.46 -21.07
N ASP A 224 0.32 -1.59 -21.67
CA ASP A 224 -0.27 -2.91 -21.94
C ASP A 224 0.49 -3.61 -23.10
N GLU A 225 0.94 -2.89 -24.14
CA GLU A 225 1.83 -3.44 -25.18
C GLU A 225 3.20 -3.83 -24.63
N ALA A 226 3.82 -2.96 -23.83
CA ALA A 226 5.14 -3.22 -23.24
C ALA A 226 5.11 -4.36 -22.20
N THR A 227 3.93 -4.72 -21.69
CA THR A 227 3.75 -5.85 -20.76
C THR A 227 3.07 -7.06 -21.39
N ASP A 228 2.97 -7.09 -22.71
CA ASP A 228 2.49 -8.26 -23.42
C ASP A 228 3.32 -9.51 -23.06
N PRO A 229 2.69 -10.67 -22.77
CA PRO A 229 3.41 -11.90 -22.43
C PRO A 229 4.43 -12.37 -23.47
N ASP A 230 4.21 -12.04 -24.74
CA ASP A 230 5.10 -12.36 -25.85
C ASP A 230 6.29 -11.39 -25.91
N ALA A 231 6.11 -10.14 -25.44
CA ALA A 231 7.19 -9.17 -25.25
C ALA A 231 8.05 -9.44 -24.00
N LEU A 232 7.49 -10.12 -22.99
CA LEU A 232 8.17 -10.40 -21.71
C LEU A 232 8.81 -11.80 -21.68
N ALA A 233 10.07 -11.90 -22.15
CA ALA A 233 10.85 -13.14 -22.09
C ALA A 233 11.21 -13.55 -20.64
N ALA A 234 11.63 -12.58 -19.81
CA ALA A 234 12.06 -12.79 -18.43
C ALA A 234 11.50 -11.69 -17.51
N PRO A 235 11.38 -11.93 -16.19
CA PRO A 235 11.00 -10.89 -15.26
C PRO A 235 12.12 -9.83 -15.16
N ALA A 236 11.77 -8.55 -15.24
CA ALA A 236 12.71 -7.44 -15.11
C ALA A 236 13.38 -7.38 -13.73
N HIS A 237 12.73 -7.92 -12.70
CA HIS A 237 13.31 -8.03 -11.36
C HIS A 237 12.71 -9.21 -10.59
N THR A 238 13.50 -9.82 -9.70
CA THR A 238 13.00 -10.84 -8.78
C THR A 238 13.46 -10.55 -7.37
N VAL A 239 12.51 -10.22 -6.49
CA VAL A 239 12.78 -9.98 -5.07
C VAL A 239 12.73 -11.30 -4.32
N VAL A 240 13.71 -11.52 -3.44
CA VAL A 240 13.78 -12.66 -2.51
C VAL A 240 14.21 -12.17 -1.13
N PHE A 241 13.93 -12.95 -0.08
CA PHE A 241 14.50 -12.68 1.23
C PHE A 241 15.98 -13.06 1.28
N GLY A 242 16.74 -12.40 2.14
CA GLY A 242 18.08 -12.83 2.51
C GLY A 242 18.05 -14.09 3.39
N PRO A 243 19.23 -14.68 3.68
CA PRO A 243 19.33 -15.93 4.45
C PRO A 243 18.96 -15.77 5.93
N GLN A 244 18.89 -14.55 6.43
CA GLN A 244 18.64 -14.26 7.84
C GLN A 244 17.15 -14.38 8.16
N VAL A 245 16.82 -15.44 8.91
CA VAL A 245 15.47 -15.69 9.45
C VAL A 245 15.58 -15.92 10.95
N HIS A 246 15.06 -14.98 11.73
CA HIS A 246 15.09 -15.05 13.18
C HIS A 246 13.69 -15.34 13.72
N VAL A 247 13.56 -16.43 14.47
CA VAL A 247 12.28 -16.95 14.96
C VAL A 247 12.36 -17.22 16.46
N LYS A 248 11.49 -16.56 17.22
CA LYS A 248 11.33 -16.76 18.66
C LYS A 248 9.90 -17.17 18.99
N GLY A 249 9.74 -18.14 19.90
CA GLY A 249 8.45 -18.41 20.54
C GLY A 249 8.30 -17.48 21.73
N ILE A 250 7.14 -16.87 21.90
CA ILE A 250 6.84 -15.90 22.95
C ILE A 250 5.57 -16.32 23.67
N LEU A 251 5.60 -16.36 25.00
CA LEU A 251 4.41 -16.56 25.82
C LEU A 251 3.82 -15.20 26.21
N GLY A 252 2.50 -15.06 26.10
CA GLY A 252 1.79 -13.84 26.52
C GLY A 252 1.95 -13.56 28.02
N GLY A 253 1.85 -12.28 28.41
CA GLY A 253 1.97 -11.86 29.81
C GLY A 253 3.41 -11.86 30.37
N THR A 254 4.42 -12.14 29.54
CA THR A 254 5.83 -12.13 29.96
C THR A 254 6.52 -10.80 29.67
N GLU A 255 7.61 -10.50 30.37
CA GLU A 255 8.48 -9.35 30.07
C GLU A 255 9.04 -9.44 28.64
N GLU A 256 9.36 -10.64 28.17
CA GLU A 256 9.80 -10.89 26.80
C GLU A 256 8.73 -10.47 25.78
N ALA A 257 7.45 -10.75 26.03
CA ALA A 257 6.36 -10.28 25.19
C ALA A 257 6.32 -8.75 25.16
N GLY A 258 6.47 -8.09 26.33
CA GLY A 258 6.56 -6.64 26.43
C GLY A 258 7.68 -6.03 25.58
N ARG A 259 8.90 -6.61 25.64
CA ARG A 259 10.04 -6.17 24.82
C ARG A 259 9.78 -6.28 23.32
N HIS A 260 9.18 -7.39 22.87
CA HIS A 260 8.92 -7.61 21.44
C HIS A 260 7.75 -6.78 20.90
N ILE A 261 6.74 -6.51 21.73
CA ILE A 261 5.73 -5.47 21.42
C ILE A 261 6.43 -4.13 21.24
N GLY A 262 7.39 -3.79 22.12
CA GLY A 262 8.24 -2.61 21.98
C GLY A 262 8.95 -2.52 20.62
N TYR A 263 9.48 -3.63 20.09
CA TYR A 263 10.07 -3.63 18.74
C TYR A 263 9.05 -3.35 17.63
N LEU A 264 7.84 -3.88 17.74
CA LEU A 264 6.77 -3.60 16.78
C LEU A 264 6.32 -2.14 16.85
N THR A 265 6.18 -1.59 18.05
CA THR A 265 5.65 -0.23 18.25
C THR A 265 6.69 0.86 18.04
N LYS A 266 7.99 0.56 18.23
CA LYS A 266 9.12 1.51 18.08
C LYS A 266 9.12 2.27 16.75
N TYR A 267 8.59 1.67 15.68
CA TYR A 267 8.62 2.23 14.32
C TYR A 267 7.25 2.71 13.82
N LEU A 268 6.23 2.70 14.68
CA LEU A 268 4.94 3.31 14.35
C LEU A 268 5.04 4.85 14.28
N THR A 269 5.90 5.44 15.11
CA THR A 269 6.04 6.90 15.24
C THR A 269 7.26 7.49 14.54
N LYS A 270 8.27 6.68 14.21
CA LYS A 270 9.49 7.14 13.51
C LYS A 270 9.30 7.22 11.99
N SER A 271 9.91 8.22 11.34
CA SER A 271 10.02 8.24 9.89
C SER A 271 10.99 7.14 9.42
N VAL A 272 10.85 6.67 8.17
CA VAL A 272 11.75 5.63 7.63
C VAL A 272 13.17 6.18 7.53
N GLY A 273 13.34 7.43 7.08
CA GLY A 273 14.65 8.10 7.04
C GLY A 273 15.35 8.15 8.42
N GLN A 274 14.63 8.55 9.47
CA GLN A 274 15.18 8.54 10.85
C GLN A 274 15.53 7.13 11.32
N ALA A 275 14.69 6.13 11.00
CA ALA A 275 14.97 4.74 11.36
C ALA A 275 16.21 4.17 10.62
N ALA A 276 16.49 4.66 9.41
CA ALA A 276 17.68 4.34 8.65
C ALA A 276 18.95 5.10 9.10
N GLY A 277 18.88 5.89 10.18
CA GLY A 277 20.00 6.66 10.70
C GLY A 277 20.28 7.96 9.96
N VAL A 278 19.30 8.48 9.22
CA VAL A 278 19.33 9.80 8.58
C VAL A 278 18.55 10.79 9.45
N ASP A 279 19.10 11.07 10.63
CA ASP A 279 18.65 12.13 11.53
C ASP A 279 19.73 13.21 11.68
N GLU A 280 19.53 14.16 12.59
CA GLU A 280 20.48 15.27 12.82
C GLU A 280 21.87 14.79 13.24
N SER A 281 21.99 13.57 13.80
CA SER A 281 23.25 12.97 14.22
C SER A 281 23.96 12.17 13.11
N ALA A 282 23.37 12.10 11.91
CA ALA A 282 23.93 11.32 10.81
C ALA A 282 25.34 11.79 10.43
N THR A 283 26.21 10.84 10.10
CA THR A 283 27.52 11.13 9.52
C THR A 283 27.40 11.60 8.06
N SER A 284 28.45 12.24 7.53
CA SER A 284 28.52 12.60 6.10
C SER A 284 28.37 11.37 5.20
N ARG A 285 28.96 10.23 5.58
CA ARG A 285 28.85 8.95 4.85
C ARG A 285 27.42 8.43 4.81
N GLN A 286 26.68 8.48 5.93
CA GLN A 286 25.27 8.06 5.96
C GLN A 286 24.40 8.97 5.09
N ARG A 287 24.63 10.29 5.12
CA ARG A 287 23.92 11.23 4.25
C ARG A 287 24.18 10.95 2.77
N GLU A 288 25.44 10.70 2.39
CA GLU A 288 25.78 10.37 1.00
C GLU A 288 25.20 9.02 0.58
N HIS A 289 25.24 8.00 1.46
CA HIS A 289 24.62 6.71 1.21
C HIS A 289 23.11 6.84 0.95
N ALA A 290 22.41 7.61 1.80
CA ALA A 290 20.99 7.88 1.63
C ALA A 290 20.70 8.71 0.37
N ARG A 291 21.55 9.68 0.04
CA ARG A 291 21.45 10.49 -1.18
C ARG A 291 21.56 9.64 -2.44
N ARG A 292 22.51 8.69 -2.49
CA ARG A 292 22.68 7.76 -3.62
C ARG A 292 21.48 6.83 -3.77
N LEU A 293 20.97 6.28 -2.68
CA LEU A 293 19.73 5.48 -2.71
C LEU A 293 18.53 6.32 -3.18
N ALA A 294 18.40 7.56 -2.70
CA ALA A 294 17.34 8.47 -3.14
C ALA A 294 17.46 8.84 -4.62
N ALA A 295 18.68 9.03 -5.13
CA ALA A 295 18.93 9.29 -6.56
C ALA A 295 18.48 8.10 -7.42
N GLU A 296 18.80 6.87 -7.02
CA GLU A 296 18.34 5.67 -7.73
C GLU A 296 16.81 5.51 -7.64
N LEU A 297 16.22 5.74 -6.47
CA LEU A 297 14.77 5.72 -6.29
C LEU A 297 14.04 6.77 -7.13
N ALA A 298 14.67 7.92 -7.41
CA ALA A 298 14.08 8.96 -8.24
C ALA A 298 13.81 8.48 -9.67
N ILE A 299 14.63 7.56 -10.17
CA ILE A 299 14.52 6.97 -11.50
C ILE A 299 13.96 5.54 -11.50
N THR A 300 13.70 4.92 -10.35
CA THR A 300 13.15 3.55 -10.29
C THR A 300 11.62 3.57 -10.40
N PRO A 301 10.98 2.98 -11.43
CA PRO A 301 9.52 2.96 -11.52
C PRO A 301 8.86 2.25 -10.32
N CYS A 302 7.86 2.87 -9.69
CA CYS A 302 7.23 2.32 -8.48
C CYS A 302 5.91 1.58 -8.71
N SER A 303 5.28 1.74 -9.88
CA SER A 303 4.00 1.11 -10.25
C SER A 303 3.74 1.21 -11.76
N PRO A 304 2.76 0.48 -12.32
CA PRO A 304 2.35 0.62 -13.73
C PRO A 304 1.93 2.04 -14.15
N ARG A 305 1.51 2.87 -13.19
CA ARG A 305 1.05 4.25 -13.43
C ARG A 305 2.15 5.29 -13.19
N CYS A 306 3.37 4.85 -12.91
CA CYS A 306 4.45 5.73 -12.49
C CYS A 306 4.97 6.56 -13.68
N PRO A 307 4.95 7.91 -13.62
CA PRO A 307 5.46 8.76 -14.70
C PRO A 307 6.96 8.57 -15.02
N ILE A 308 7.70 7.90 -14.14
CA ILE A 308 9.10 7.52 -14.38
C ILE A 308 9.24 6.56 -15.57
N TRP A 309 8.20 5.80 -15.94
CA TRP A 309 8.21 4.97 -17.15
C TRP A 309 8.50 5.75 -18.42
N LEU A 310 8.16 7.04 -18.46
CA LEU A 310 8.47 7.91 -19.59
C LEU A 310 9.98 8.09 -19.79
N LEU A 311 10.80 7.96 -18.73
CA LEU A 311 12.26 7.97 -18.88
C LEU A 311 12.80 6.70 -19.54
N TYR A 312 12.01 5.61 -19.50
CA TYR A 312 12.31 4.32 -20.10
C TYR A 312 11.59 4.11 -21.43
N GLY A 313 10.95 5.15 -21.97
CA GLY A 313 10.23 5.09 -23.24
C GLY A 313 8.98 4.24 -23.23
N ILE A 314 8.32 4.13 -22.09
CA ILE A 314 7.03 3.42 -21.96
C ILE A 314 6.00 4.41 -21.44
N GLU A 315 4.85 4.45 -22.10
CA GLU A 315 3.73 5.24 -21.61
C GLU A 315 3.09 4.56 -20.38
N PRO A 316 3.05 5.22 -19.22
CA PRO A 316 2.47 4.64 -18.01
C PRO A 316 0.96 4.49 -18.13
N LYS A 317 0.40 3.49 -17.44
CA LYS A 317 -1.04 3.23 -17.47
C LYS A 317 -1.84 4.44 -16.97
N GLY A 318 -2.73 4.96 -17.82
CA GLY A 318 -3.55 6.13 -17.51
C GLY A 318 -2.79 7.45 -17.55
N ALA A 319 -1.78 7.54 -18.43
CA ALA A 319 -1.12 8.79 -18.76
C ALA A 319 -2.13 9.83 -19.28
N ARG A 320 -1.84 11.11 -19.06
CA ARG A 320 -2.68 12.24 -19.45
C ARG A 320 -1.79 13.45 -19.77
N PRO A 321 -2.31 14.52 -20.41
CA PRO A 321 -1.50 15.69 -20.77
C PRO A 321 -0.75 16.33 -19.60
N GLY A 322 -1.32 16.28 -18.39
CA GLY A 322 -0.68 16.78 -17.16
C GLY A 322 0.32 15.83 -16.50
N THR A 323 0.64 14.69 -17.11
CA THR A 323 1.69 13.78 -16.62
C THR A 323 3.05 14.35 -16.98
N THR A 324 3.95 14.48 -16.02
CA THR A 324 5.30 15.02 -16.25
C THR A 324 6.33 13.89 -16.28
N PRO A 325 7.10 13.72 -17.38
CA PRO A 325 8.18 12.73 -17.44
C PRO A 325 9.17 12.89 -16.26
N GLY A 326 9.56 11.78 -15.64
CA GLY A 326 10.53 11.80 -14.55
C GLY A 326 10.02 12.35 -13.21
N HIS A 327 8.74 12.72 -13.10
CA HIS A 327 8.18 13.27 -11.86
C HIS A 327 7.00 12.44 -11.33
N CYS A 328 7.26 11.63 -10.31
CA CYS A 328 6.23 10.86 -9.61
C CYS A 328 6.01 11.39 -8.19
N THR A 329 4.76 11.73 -7.86
CA THR A 329 4.36 12.17 -6.50
C THR A 329 4.13 11.01 -5.52
N GLY A 330 4.39 9.78 -5.95
CA GLY A 330 4.21 8.57 -5.15
C GLY A 330 5.15 8.54 -3.95
N LYS A 331 4.66 7.96 -2.84
CA LYS A 331 5.43 7.86 -1.58
C LYS A 331 6.78 7.13 -1.76
N ALA A 332 6.90 6.19 -2.69
CA ALA A 332 8.15 5.48 -2.95
C ALA A 332 9.32 6.41 -3.30
N HIS A 333 9.03 7.54 -3.98
CA HIS A 333 10.04 8.49 -4.44
C HIS A 333 10.37 9.58 -3.43
N LYS A 334 9.70 9.60 -2.26
CA LYS A 334 10.05 10.55 -1.21
C LYS A 334 11.28 10.03 -0.45
N PRO A 335 12.34 10.84 -0.26
CA PRO A 335 13.55 10.41 0.45
C PRO A 335 13.25 9.84 1.85
N GLU A 336 12.28 10.42 2.55
CA GLU A 336 11.84 9.99 3.89
C GLU A 336 11.20 8.59 3.96
N HIS A 337 10.94 7.95 2.81
CA HIS A 337 10.28 6.65 2.70
C HIS A 337 11.19 5.54 2.13
N LEU A 338 12.37 5.88 1.59
CA LEU A 338 13.36 4.92 1.08
C LEU A 338 12.75 3.79 0.22
N GLY A 339 11.86 4.12 -0.71
CA GLY A 339 11.21 3.15 -1.60
C GLY A 339 10.00 2.41 -1.00
N ILE A 340 9.80 2.45 0.32
CA ILE A 340 8.67 1.76 0.98
C ILE A 340 7.40 2.60 0.84
N ALA A 341 6.57 2.25 -0.16
CA ALA A 341 5.33 2.95 -0.49
C ALA A 341 4.22 2.76 0.58
N GLY A 342 4.35 3.44 1.73
CA GLY A 342 3.29 3.63 2.74
C GLY A 342 2.83 2.39 3.52
N ARG A 343 3.07 1.16 3.04
CA ARG A 343 2.70 -0.11 3.71
C ARG A 343 3.76 -0.53 4.76
N ARG A 344 3.95 0.32 5.77
CA ARG A 344 4.90 0.07 6.87
C ARG A 344 4.34 -0.78 7.98
N VAL A 345 3.02 -0.79 8.16
CA VAL A 345 2.34 -1.63 9.15
C VAL A 345 1.45 -2.59 8.39
N LEU A 346 1.68 -3.89 8.55
CA LEU A 346 0.92 -4.95 7.92
C LEU A 346 0.21 -5.73 9.00
N VAL A 347 -1.11 -5.55 9.07
CA VAL A 347 -1.96 -6.23 10.06
C VAL A 347 -2.91 -7.13 9.31
N SER A 348 -3.00 -8.39 9.75
CA SER A 348 -4.05 -9.29 9.27
C SER A 348 -5.43 -8.72 9.62
N ARG A 349 -6.39 -8.78 8.69
CA ARG A 349 -7.74 -8.20 8.89
C ARG A 349 -8.44 -8.72 10.16
N LYS A 350 -8.19 -9.97 10.52
CA LYS A 350 -8.77 -10.64 11.69
C LYS A 350 -7.98 -10.42 12.99
N TRP A 351 -6.93 -9.59 12.99
CA TRP A 351 -6.10 -9.36 14.18
C TRP A 351 -6.90 -8.76 15.34
N SER A 352 -7.60 -7.65 15.08
CA SER A 352 -8.49 -7.04 16.08
C SER A 352 -9.89 -7.64 16.07
N ASN A 353 -10.25 -8.33 14.98
CA ASN A 353 -11.63 -8.73 14.67
C ASN A 353 -12.62 -7.56 14.67
N LYS A 354 -12.12 -6.35 14.36
CA LYS A 354 -12.87 -5.08 14.35
C LYS A 354 -12.96 -4.53 12.94
N SER A 355 -14.10 -3.98 12.59
CA SER A 355 -14.35 -3.25 11.35
C SER A 355 -13.80 -1.82 11.41
N LEU A 356 -13.77 -1.12 10.27
CA LEU A 356 -13.38 0.29 10.24
C LEU A 356 -14.37 1.19 11.00
N SER A 357 -15.66 0.81 11.03
CA SER A 357 -16.67 1.49 11.85
C SER A 357 -16.40 1.30 13.34
N ASP A 358 -16.00 0.10 13.77
CA ASP A 358 -15.68 -0.16 15.17
C ASP A 358 -14.48 0.68 15.61
N HIS A 359 -13.41 0.69 14.81
CA HIS A 359 -12.24 1.54 15.07
C HIS A 359 -12.58 3.02 15.09
N ARG A 360 -13.51 3.48 14.25
CA ARG A 360 -13.98 4.87 14.26
C ARG A 360 -14.76 5.18 15.53
N ALA A 361 -15.68 4.30 15.93
CA ALA A 361 -16.46 4.45 17.15
C ALA A 361 -15.56 4.47 18.40
N GLU A 362 -14.58 3.57 18.48
CA GLU A 362 -13.61 3.51 19.58
C GLU A 362 -12.75 4.77 19.66
N ARG A 363 -12.25 5.27 18.52
CA ARG A 363 -11.50 6.54 18.49
C ARG A 363 -12.36 7.72 18.93
N THR A 364 -13.63 7.77 18.52
CA THR A 364 -14.57 8.80 18.96
C THR A 364 -14.82 8.71 20.46
N ALA A 365 -15.05 7.51 20.99
CA ALA A 365 -15.25 7.28 22.42
C ALA A 365 -14.01 7.69 23.23
N PHE A 366 -12.81 7.29 22.79
CA PHE A 366 -11.55 7.67 23.42
C PHE A 366 -11.36 9.19 23.45
N VAL A 367 -11.56 9.88 22.32
CA VAL A 367 -11.42 11.36 22.28
C VAL A 367 -12.44 12.02 23.19
N ARG A 368 -13.69 11.54 23.23
CA ARG A 368 -14.71 12.07 24.15
C ARG A 368 -14.31 11.89 25.62
N GLN A 369 -13.87 10.69 26.01
CA GLN A 369 -13.39 10.40 27.36
C GLN A 369 -12.19 11.26 27.74
N LEU A 370 -11.23 11.41 26.82
CA LEU A 370 -10.03 12.23 27.03
C LEU A 370 -10.38 13.71 27.25
N LEU A 371 -11.27 14.26 26.42
CA LEU A 371 -11.73 15.65 26.56
C LEU A 371 -12.53 15.86 27.85
N ASP A 372 -13.40 14.91 28.21
CA ASP A 372 -14.17 14.93 29.46
C ASP A 372 -13.25 14.89 30.70
N GLN A 373 -12.25 14.01 30.71
CA GLN A 373 -11.23 13.94 31.77
C GLN A 373 -10.44 15.26 31.91
N ALA A 374 -10.18 15.95 30.80
CA ALA A 374 -9.53 17.25 30.79
C ALA A 374 -10.50 18.42 31.09
N GLY A 375 -11.78 18.15 31.33
CA GLY A 375 -12.82 19.16 31.59
C GLY A 375 -13.19 19.99 30.35
N VAL A 376 -12.79 19.58 29.15
CA VAL A 376 -13.10 20.26 27.89
C VAL A 376 -14.54 19.92 27.50
N LYS A 377 -15.45 20.85 27.76
CA LYS A 377 -16.83 20.76 27.31
C LYS A 377 -16.97 21.26 25.88
N PRO A 378 -17.84 20.67 25.05
CA PRO A 378 -18.22 21.27 23.78
C PRO A 378 -18.68 22.71 24.02
N ALA A 379 -18.19 23.65 23.23
CA ALA A 379 -18.59 25.05 23.34
C ALA A 379 -20.12 25.23 23.21
N TYR A 380 -20.77 24.31 22.49
CA TYR A 380 -22.22 24.22 22.32
C TYR A 380 -22.60 22.75 22.18
N ALA A 381 -23.65 22.29 22.85
CA ALA A 381 -24.37 21.11 22.42
C ALA A 381 -25.16 21.49 21.16
N ILE A 382 -25.06 20.70 20.09
CA ILE A 382 -25.76 20.96 18.83
C ILE A 382 -27.28 21.01 19.03
N ASP A 383 -27.78 20.36 20.09
CA ASP A 383 -29.20 20.16 20.37
C ASP A 383 -29.78 21.10 21.45
N ASP A 384 -29.00 22.01 22.07
CA ASP A 384 -29.45 22.81 23.23
C ASP A 384 -29.64 24.32 22.96
N GLY A 385 -29.64 24.76 21.70
CA GLY A 385 -29.92 26.15 21.35
C GLY A 385 -31.26 26.33 20.63
N PRO A 386 -31.92 27.50 20.75
CA PRO A 386 -33.16 27.82 20.04
C PRO A 386 -32.86 28.16 18.57
N PHE A 387 -32.24 27.23 17.84
CA PHE A 387 -31.84 27.43 16.46
C PHE A 387 -32.90 26.82 15.54
N ASP A 388 -33.48 27.66 14.67
CA ASP A 388 -34.20 27.21 13.50
C ASP A 388 -33.20 27.03 12.35
N TRP A 389 -33.20 25.86 11.73
CA TRP A 389 -32.31 25.52 10.62
C TRP A 389 -33.04 25.71 9.29
N GLU A 390 -32.49 26.53 8.41
CA GLU A 390 -33.00 26.70 7.05
C GLU A 390 -31.99 26.27 5.97
N PRO A 391 -32.45 25.74 4.82
CA PRO A 391 -31.58 25.37 3.73
C PRO A 391 -31.05 26.61 2.98
N VAL A 392 -29.73 26.72 2.91
CA VAL A 392 -29.00 27.75 2.14
C VAL A 392 -29.41 27.76 0.66
N ARG A 393 -29.68 28.95 0.12
CA ARG A 393 -29.98 29.15 -1.31
C ARG A 393 -28.77 29.70 -2.08
N PRO A 394 -28.64 29.45 -3.40
CA PRO A 394 -27.62 30.10 -4.22
C PRO A 394 -27.77 31.63 -4.17
N GLY A 395 -26.72 32.34 -3.77
CA GLY A 395 -26.72 33.81 -3.68
C GLY A 395 -27.14 34.39 -2.32
N ASP A 396 -27.33 33.54 -1.31
CA ASP A 396 -27.62 33.94 0.06
C ASP A 396 -26.49 34.81 0.65
N SER A 397 -26.83 36.02 1.10
CA SER A 397 -25.88 37.00 1.65
C SER A 397 -25.35 36.59 3.02
N ASP A 398 -26.09 35.74 3.73
CA ASP A 398 -25.74 35.32 5.09
C ASP A 398 -24.72 34.17 5.08
N VAL A 399 -24.41 33.64 3.88
CA VAL A 399 -23.40 32.60 3.69
C VAL A 399 -22.07 33.22 3.32
N PRO A 400 -21.05 33.09 4.19
CA PRO A 400 -19.73 33.60 3.88
C PRO A 400 -19.19 33.01 2.57
N PRO A 401 -18.41 33.77 1.79
CA PRO A 401 -17.74 33.25 0.61
C PRO A 401 -16.91 32.00 0.92
N ARG A 402 -16.78 31.09 -0.05
CA ARG A 402 -16.02 29.83 0.11
C ARG A 402 -14.63 30.00 0.75
N PRO A 403 -13.81 31.01 0.40
CA PRO A 403 -12.55 31.26 1.10
C PRO A 403 -12.70 31.51 2.61
N VAL A 404 -13.74 32.23 3.03
CA VAL A 404 -14.02 32.52 4.45
C VAL A 404 -14.47 31.26 5.17
N LEU A 405 -15.34 30.44 4.57
CA LEU A 405 -15.72 29.14 5.12
C LEU A 405 -14.51 28.21 5.30
N LEU A 406 -13.57 28.23 4.36
CA LEU A 406 -12.31 27.49 4.49
C LEU A 406 -11.47 28.01 5.66
N LEU A 407 -11.37 29.33 5.86
CA LEU A 407 -10.68 29.92 7.01
C LEU A 407 -11.33 29.53 8.34
N HIS A 408 -12.67 29.55 8.43
CA HIS A 408 -13.40 29.06 9.61
C HIS A 408 -13.13 27.58 9.89
N ALA A 409 -13.17 26.73 8.86
CA ALA A 409 -12.88 25.30 9.00
C ALA A 409 -11.42 25.03 9.43
N ILE A 410 -10.46 25.84 8.95
CA ILE A 410 -9.06 25.78 9.38
C ILE A 410 -8.94 26.17 10.86
N HIS A 411 -9.53 27.30 11.27
CA HIS A 411 -9.51 27.76 12.65
C HIS A 411 -10.15 26.72 13.60
N GLN A 412 -11.31 26.16 13.22
CA GLN A 412 -11.97 25.11 13.98
C GLN A 412 -11.09 23.86 14.14
N ARG A 413 -10.41 23.43 13.07
CA ARG A 413 -9.46 22.30 13.15
C ARG A 413 -8.25 22.61 14.04
N GLN A 414 -7.72 23.83 13.98
CA GLN A 414 -6.63 24.26 14.86
C GLN A 414 -7.06 24.23 16.32
N ARG A 415 -8.25 24.76 16.63
CA ARG A 415 -8.83 24.71 17.98
C ARG A 415 -9.00 23.27 18.48
N TRP A 416 -9.66 22.40 17.70
CA TRP A 416 -9.83 21.00 18.07
C TRP A 416 -8.49 20.28 18.30
N ARG A 417 -7.47 20.61 17.52
CA ARG A 417 -6.13 20.04 17.71
C ARG A 417 -5.51 20.52 19.02
N ALA A 418 -5.61 21.82 19.32
CA ALA A 418 -5.12 22.39 20.57
C ALA A 418 -5.85 21.79 21.79
N ASP A 419 -7.17 21.67 21.74
CA ASP A 419 -7.98 21.06 22.81
C ASP A 419 -7.55 19.60 23.07
N TYR A 420 -7.34 18.83 22.00
CA TYR A 420 -6.88 17.45 22.09
C TYR A 420 -5.45 17.34 22.65
N ASP A 421 -4.51 18.16 22.16
CA ASP A 421 -3.12 18.14 22.61
C ASP A 421 -3.01 18.61 24.08
N ALA A 422 -3.81 19.61 24.49
CA ALA A 422 -3.92 20.04 25.89
C ALA A 422 -4.51 18.95 26.79
N ALA A 423 -5.56 18.26 26.34
CA ALA A 423 -6.15 17.15 27.07
C ALA A 423 -5.18 15.97 27.23
N LEU A 424 -4.40 15.64 26.20
CA LEU A 424 -3.32 14.65 26.30
C LEU A 424 -2.29 15.04 27.37
N LEU A 425 -1.84 16.29 27.38
CA LEU A 425 -0.86 16.79 28.36
C LEU A 425 -1.40 16.73 29.80
N ALA A 426 -2.67 17.13 29.99
CA ALA A 426 -3.32 17.13 31.30
C ALA A 426 -3.57 15.72 31.87
N THR A 427 -3.77 14.73 31.00
CA THR A 427 -4.13 13.35 31.37
C THR A 427 -2.96 12.37 31.32
N SER A 428 -1.78 12.82 30.86
CA SER A 428 -0.56 11.99 30.79
C SER A 428 0.10 11.72 32.16
N ASN A 429 -0.67 11.17 33.11
CA ASN A 429 -0.14 10.37 34.22
C ASN A 429 -0.17 8.90 33.81
N ALA A 430 0.97 8.21 34.01
CA ALA A 430 1.29 6.78 33.80
C ALA A 430 0.44 5.97 32.79
N PRO A 431 1.05 5.30 31.78
CA PRO A 431 0.29 4.44 30.88
C PRO A 431 -0.47 3.37 31.68
N PRO A 432 -1.74 3.07 31.34
CA PRO A 432 -2.52 2.07 32.08
C PRO A 432 -1.80 0.73 32.10
N ASP A 433 -1.81 0.05 33.26
CA ASP A 433 -1.21 -1.28 33.44
C ASP A 433 -1.84 -2.32 32.50
N GLU A 434 -3.11 -2.10 32.10
CA GLU A 434 -3.79 -2.89 31.09
C GLU A 434 -3.50 -2.39 29.67
N ARG A 435 -2.59 -3.08 28.99
CA ARG A 435 -2.25 -2.85 27.56
C ARG A 435 -3.16 -3.61 26.60
N SER A 436 -4.22 -4.24 27.11
CA SER A 436 -5.19 -5.00 26.32
C SER A 436 -6.36 -4.09 25.93
N THR A 437 -6.72 -4.09 24.64
CA THR A 437 -7.94 -3.40 24.14
C THR A 437 -9.18 -4.28 24.20
N THR A 438 -9.05 -5.46 24.80
CA THR A 438 -10.15 -6.39 25.09
C THR A 438 -10.14 -6.64 26.59
N THR A 439 -11.01 -5.95 27.32
CA THR A 439 -11.48 -6.36 28.63
C THR A 439 -12.43 -7.54 28.42
N ASP A 440 -11.85 -8.73 28.34
CA ASP A 440 -12.58 -9.94 28.67
C ASP A 440 -11.64 -10.82 29.49
N GLN A 441 -12.04 -11.03 30.74
CA GLN A 441 -11.45 -11.98 31.65
C GLN A 441 -11.50 -13.37 30.98
N ALA A 442 -10.38 -13.79 30.40
CA ALA A 442 -10.15 -15.20 30.14
C ALA A 442 -9.71 -15.85 31.46
N ALA A 443 -10.70 -16.30 32.23
CA ALA A 443 -10.51 -17.36 33.21
C ALA A 443 -10.18 -18.69 32.50
#